data_AF-A0A395JX02-F1
#
_entry.id   AF-A0A395JX02-F1
#
_cell.length_a   1.000
_cell.length_b   1.000
_cell.length_c   1.000
_cell.angle_alpha   90.00
_cell.angle_beta   90.00
_cell.angle_gamma   90.00
#
_symmetry.space_group_name_H-M   'P 1'
#
loop_
_entity.id
_entity.type
_entity.pdbx_description
1 polymer ?
#
loop_
_entity_poly.entity_id
_entity_poly.type
_entity_poly.pdbx_seq_one_letter_code
_entity_poly.pdbx_strand_id
1 'polypeptide(L)' 'MKLWIKNGLGWGIWMFIAMTFVWPLIEGEIITLKLVIVKFIFWMLAGLIFGYIMTKFQKQRKP' A
#
# COMPACT_ATOMS: atom_id res chain seq x y z
N MET A 1 -17.00 -4.71 -7.44
CA MET A 1 -16.03 -4.36 -6.38
C MET A 1 -16.13 -2.86 -6.11
N LYS A 2 -16.22 -2.39 -4.86
CA LYS A 2 -16.37 -0.94 -4.59
C LYS A 2 -15.08 -0.21 -5.01
N LEU A 3 -15.19 0.96 -5.64
CA LEU A 3 -14.06 1.69 -6.27
C LEU A 3 -12.89 1.94 -5.29
N TRP A 4 -13.21 2.20 -4.03
CA TRP A 4 -12.21 2.43 -2.99
C TRP A 4 -11.34 1.23 -2.64
N ILE A 5 -11.90 0.02 -2.73
CA ILE A 5 -11.15 -1.21 -2.50
C ILE A 5 -10.14 -1.38 -3.64
N LYS A 6 -10.57 -1.09 -4.88
CA LYS A 6 -9.71 -1.14 -6.07
C LYS A 6 -8.57 -0.10 -5.99
N ASN A 7 -8.88 1.12 -5.58
CA ASN A 7 -7.88 2.18 -5.40
C ASN A 7 -6.95 1.91 -4.21
N GLY A 8 -7.48 1.44 -3.07
CA GLY A 8 -6.71 1.12 -1.88
C GLY A 8 -5.77 -0.07 -2.09
N LEU A 9 -6.25 -1.14 -2.72
CA LEU A 9 -5.41 -2.28 -3.12
C LEU A 9 -4.38 -1.87 -4.17
N GLY A 10 -4.78 -1.11 -5.20
CA GLY A 10 -3.85 -0.63 -6.22
C GLY A 10 -2.71 0.19 -5.62
N TRP A 11 -3.03 1.09 -4.68
CA TRP A 11 -2.04 1.88 -3.96
C TRP A 11 -1.16 1.03 -3.02
N GLY A 12 -1.77 0.11 -2.26
CA GLY A 12 -1.03 -0.78 -1.36
C GLY A 12 -0.07 -1.71 -2.07
N ILE A 13 -0.48 -2.30 -3.20
CA ILE A 13 0.38 -3.13 -4.06
C ILE A 13 1.51 -2.28 -4.64
N TRP A 14 1.21 -1.07 -5.11
CA TRP A 14 2.25 -0.20 -5.65
C TRP A 14 3.29 0.16 -4.58
N MET A 15 2.84 0.60 -3.40
CA MET A 15 3.73 0.93 -2.30
C MET A 15 4.53 -0.28 -1.79
N PHE A 16 3.93 -1.47 -1.77
CA PHE A 16 4.66 -2.70 -1.45
C PHE A 16 5.83 -2.90 -2.41
N ILE A 17 5.61 -2.81 -3.71
CA ILE A 17 6.66 -3.01 -4.71
C ILE A 17 7.75 -1.94 -4.56
N ALA A 18 7.37 -0.67 -4.42
CA ALA A 18 8.31 0.42 -4.24
C ALA A 18 9.18 0.25 -2.99
N MET A 19 8.58 -0.04 -1.83
CA MET A 19 9.29 -0.09 -0.55
C MET A 19 10.00 -1.42 -0.27
N THR A 20 9.64 -2.46 -1.01
CA THR A 20 10.22 -3.80 -0.84
C THR A 20 11.29 -4.10 -1.88
N PHE A 21 11.23 -3.49 -3.06
CA PHE A 21 12.23 -3.69 -4.12
C PHE A 21 12.99 -2.40 -4.44
N VAL A 22 12.29 -1.30 -4.74
CA VAL A 22 12.96 -0.06 -5.18
C VAL A 22 13.80 0.55 -4.06
N TRP A 23 13.27 0.61 -2.84
CA TRP A 23 13.95 1.20 -1.69
C TRP A 23 15.23 0.46 -1.28
N PRO A 24 15.20 -0.87 -1.02
CA PRO A 24 16.42 -1.61 -0.71
C PRO A 24 17.43 -1.66 -1.86
N LEU A 25 17.00 -1.52 -3.12
CA LEU A 25 17.93 -1.35 -4.25
C LEU A 25 18.72 -0.03 -4.17
N ILE A 26 18.12 1.02 -3.61
CA ILE A 26 18.79 2.32 -3.40
C ILE A 26 19.70 2.26 -2.17
N GLU A 27 19.25 1.62 -1.09
CA GLU A 27 20.02 1.53 0.17
C GLU A 27 21.10 0.43 0.15
N GLY A 28 21.06 -0.48 -0.83
CA GLY A 28 21.97 -1.63 -0.89
C GLY A 28 21.72 -2.67 0.21
N GLU A 29 20.54 -2.66 0.83
CA GLU A 29 20.18 -3.59 1.89
C GLU A 29 19.81 -4.98 1.36
N ILE A 30 20.14 -6.00 2.16
CA ILE A 30 19.84 -7.40 1.83
C ILE A 30 18.33 -7.64 2.03
N ILE A 31 17.62 -7.83 0.92
CA ILE A 31 16.21 -8.20 0.95
C ILE A 31 16.08 -9.63 1.52
N THR A 32 15.60 -9.73 2.77
CA THR A 32 15.32 -11.02 3.40
C THR A 32 13.86 -11.40 3.20
N LEU A 33 13.58 -12.67 2.85
CA LEU A 33 12.21 -13.17 2.61
C LEU A 33 11.25 -12.89 3.79
N LYS A 34 11.74 -13.02 5.03
CA LYS A 34 10.98 -12.70 6.25
C LYS A 34 10.51 -11.24 6.25
N LEU A 35 11.38 -10.30 5.88
CA LEU A 35 11.08 -8.87 5.83
C LEU A 35 10.05 -8.57 4.73
N VAL A 36 10.18 -9.22 3.57
CA VAL A 36 9.24 -9.09 2.43
C VAL A 36 7.82 -9.48 2.85
N ILE A 37 7.65 -10.61 3.55
CA ILE A 37 6.32 -11.07 3.99
C ILE A 37 5.71 -10.09 5.02
N VAL A 38 6.52 -9.59 5.96
CA VAL A 38 6.06 -8.59 6.93
C VAL A 38 5.66 -7.29 6.22
N LYS A 39 6.49 -6.78 5.32
CA LYS A 39 6.20 -5.60 4.50
C LYS A 39 4.95 -5.79 3.66
N PHE A 40 4.74 -6.99 3.09
CA PHE A 40 3.56 -7.31 2.29
C PHE A 40 2.27 -7.20 3.11
N ILE A 41 2.21 -7.88 4.26
CA ILE A 41 1.03 -7.85 5.13
C ILE A 41 0.78 -6.41 5.62
N PHE A 42 1.83 -5.71 6.02
CA PHE A 42 1.76 -4.32 6.46
C PHE A 42 1.20 -3.40 5.36
N TRP A 43 1.74 -3.45 4.14
CA TRP A 43 1.30 -2.62 3.02
C TRP A 43 -0.09 -2.97 2.50
N MET A 44 -0.50 -4.24 2.54
CA MET A 44 -1.85 -4.66 2.19
C MET A 44 -2.88 -4.11 3.18
N LEU A 45 -2.60 -4.17 4.49
CA LEU A 45 -3.45 -3.57 5.52
C LEU A 45 -3.48 -2.03 5.39
N ALA A 46 -2.30 -1.40 5.22
CA ALA A 46 -2.19 0.04 5.03
C ALA A 46 -2.94 0.51 3.78
N GLY A 47 -2.86 -0.22 2.66
CA GLY A 47 -3.58 0.10 1.43
C GLY A 47 -5.10 0.01 1.57
N LEU A 48 -5.61 -0.97 2.32
CA LEU A 48 -7.04 -1.06 2.63
C LEU A 48 -7.51 0.09 3.53
N ILE A 49 -6.75 0.41 4.59
CA ILE A 49 -7.02 1.55 5.48
C ILE A 49 -7.00 2.86 4.68
N PHE A 50 -5.98 3.04 3.83
CA PHE A 50 -5.84 4.21 2.98
C PHE A 50 -7.02 4.34 2.01
N GLY A 51 -7.41 3.25 1.34
CA GLY A 51 -8.60 3.21 0.49
C GLY A 51 -9.87 3.61 1.24
N TYR A 52 -10.06 3.11 2.48
CA TYR A 52 -11.21 3.48 3.32
C TYR A 52 -11.22 4.97 3.64
N ILE A 53 -10.09 5.50 4.12
CA ILE A 53 -9.92 6.91 4.46
C ILE A 53 -10.19 7.78 3.23
N MET A 54 -9.62 7.43 2.07
CA MET A 54 -9.83 8.16 0.81
C MET A 54 -11.30 8.23 0.42
N THR A 55 -12.04 7.13 0.58
CA THR A 55 -13.50 7.12 0.33
C THR A 55 -14.25 8.07 1.25
N LYS A 56 -13.90 8.05 2.54
CA LYS A 56 -14.54 8.87 3.56
C LYS A 56 -14.26 10.35 3.31
N PHE A 57 -13.03 10.70 2.96
CA PHE A 57 -12.64 12.06 2.58
C PHE A 57 -13.29 12.51 1.26
N GLN A 58 -13.33 11.68 0.23
CA GLN A 58 -14.04 12.02 -1.03
C GLN A 58 -15.54 12.21 -0.83
N LYS A 59 -16.16 11.45 0.08
CA LYS A 59 -17.58 11.63 0.42
C LYS A 59 -17.85 12.96 1.14
N GLN A 60 -16.89 13.47 1.93
CA GLN A 60 -16.97 14.79 2.55
C GLN A 60 -16.61 15.96 1.61
N ARG A 61 -16.07 15.64 0.43
CA ARG A 61 -15.64 16.62 -0.59
C ARG A 61 -16.60 16.74 -1.77
N LYS A 62 -17.84 16.24 -1.62
CA LYS A 62 -18.94 16.59 -2.53
C LYS A 62 -19.54 17.92 -2.05
N PRO A 63 -19.55 18.98 -2.88
CA PRO A 63 -20.24 20.23 -2.56
C PRO A 63 -21.75 20.02 -2.39
#